data_AF-A0A0K8QIT4-F1
#
_entry.id   AF-A0A0K8QIT4-F1
#
_cell.length_a   1.000
_cell.length_b   1.000
_cell.length_c   1.000
_cell.angle_alpha   90.00
_cell.angle_beta   90.00
_cell.angle_gamma   90.00
#
_symmetry.space_group_name_H-M   'P 1'
#
loop_
_entity.id
_entity.type
_entity.pdbx_description
1 polymer ?
#
loop_
_entity_poly.entity_id
_entity_poly.type
_entity_poly.pdbx_seq_one_letter_code
_entity_poly.pdbx_strand_id
1 'polypeptide(L)'
;MIDVQGIDQLAQRLAALVPPGLAQARADLEANFRDVLAQGLRRLDLATSEEFEVQRTVLVRTAARLDELEQRVAALEAALAARGH
;
A
#
# COMPACT_ATOMS: atom_id res chain seq x y z
N MET A 1 -2.58 5.74 -0.25
CA MET A 1 -1.99 7.10 -0.27
C MET A 1 -1.44 7.35 1.13
N ILE A 2 -0.24 7.92 1.28
CA ILE A 2 0.23 8.31 2.63
C ILE A 2 -0.79 9.32 3.17
N ASP A 3 -1.40 8.98 4.29
CA ASP A 3 -2.42 9.83 4.90
C ASP A 3 -1.74 11.03 5.55
N VAL A 4 -1.86 12.19 4.91
CA VAL A 4 -1.37 13.48 5.43
C VAL A 4 -2.01 13.77 6.80
N GLN A 5 -3.23 13.28 7.05
CA GLN A 5 -3.91 13.45 8.33
C GLN A 5 -3.22 12.67 9.47
N GLY A 6 -2.58 11.54 9.17
CA GLY A 6 -1.82 10.75 10.15
C GLY A 6 -0.50 11.43 10.56
N ILE A 7 0.19 12.07 9.63
CA ILE A 7 1.43 12.82 9.89
C ILE A 7 1.13 14.00 10.80
N ASP A 8 0.05 14.73 10.50
CA ASP A 8 -0.36 15.92 11.23
C ASP A 8 -0.71 15.59 12.68
N GLN A 9 -1.46 14.50 12.90
CA GLN A 9 -1.81 14.05 14.25
C GLN A 9 -0.58 13.61 15.06
N LEU A 10 0.40 12.97 14.43
CA LEU A 10 1.65 12.57 15.09
C LEU A 10 2.49 13.79 15.48
N ALA A 11 2.66 14.75 14.57
CA ALA A 11 3.37 15.99 14.84
C ALA A 11 2.71 16.76 15.99
N GLN A 12 1.39 16.82 16.03
CA GLN A 12 0.63 17.52 17.06
C GLN A 12 0.75 16.86 18.45
N ARG A 13 0.78 15.52 18.50
CA ARG A 13 1.03 14.75 19.74
C ARG A 13 2.46 14.95 20.26
N LEU A 14 3.45 14.96 19.36
CA LEU A 14 4.84 15.25 19.73
C LEU A 14 5.01 16.68 20.23
N ALA A 15 4.36 17.64 19.58
CA ALA A 15 4.35 19.04 20.01
C ALA A 15 3.63 19.25 21.36
N ALA A 16 2.68 18.39 21.71
CA ALA A 16 2.00 18.41 23.01
C ALA A 16 2.87 17.86 24.16
N LEU A 17 3.94 17.11 23.86
CA LEU A 17 4.92 16.62 24.84
C LEU A 17 6.08 17.61 25.06
N VAL A 18 6.08 18.77 24.39
CA VAL A 18 7.13 19.78 24.51
C VAL A 18 7.04 20.48 25.87
N PRO A 19 8.15 20.58 26.63
CA PRO A 19 8.17 21.23 27.94
C PRO A 19 7.75 22.71 27.87
N PRO A 20 7.10 23.26 28.93
CA PRO A 20 6.55 24.62 28.94
C PRO A 20 7.61 25.72 28.75
N GLY A 21 8.88 25.46 29.09
CA GLY A 21 9.99 26.40 28.85
C GLY A 21 10.35 26.60 27.36
N LEU A 22 9.78 25.79 26.46
CA LEU A 22 9.99 25.86 25.01
C LEU A 22 8.70 26.20 24.26
N ALA A 23 7.67 26.69 24.95
CA ALA A 23 6.35 26.99 24.36
C ALA A 23 6.41 28.02 23.22
N GLN A 24 7.31 29.01 23.29
CA GLN A 24 7.55 29.95 22.18
C GLN A 24 8.06 29.27 20.90
N ALA A 25 8.79 28.16 21.03
CA ALA A 25 9.36 27.40 19.90
C ALA A 25 8.46 26.22 19.48
N ARG A 26 7.26 26.08 20.06
CA ARG A 26 6.35 24.96 19.79
C ARG A 26 5.98 24.87 18.30
N ALA A 27 5.69 26.01 17.67
CA ALA A 27 5.31 26.05 16.26
C ALA A 27 6.46 25.61 15.35
N ASP A 28 7.68 26.07 15.64
CA ASP A 28 8.89 25.70 14.89
C ASP A 28 9.23 24.21 15.09
N LEU A 29 9.07 23.69 16.31
CA LEU A 29 9.24 22.27 16.61
C LEU A 29 8.20 21.40 15.90
N GLU A 30 6.93 21.82 15.88
CA GLU A 30 5.85 21.11 15.18
C GLU A 30 6.13 21.02 13.67
N ALA A 31 6.57 22.13 13.05
CA ALA A 31 6.98 22.16 11.65
C ALA A 31 8.17 21.23 11.39
N ASN A 32 9.19 21.29 12.23
CA ASN A 32 10.38 20.45 12.09
C ASN A 32 10.07 18.95 12.29
N PHE A 33 9.19 18.61 13.23
CA PHE A 33 8.73 17.22 13.41
C PHE A 33 7.92 16.73 12.21
N ARG A 34 7.04 17.55 11.64
CA ARG A 34 6.31 17.22 10.41
C ARG A 34 7.27 16.91 9.27
N ASP A 35 8.27 17.74 9.05
CA ASP A 35 9.25 17.55 7.97
C ASP A 35 10.10 16.29 8.17
N VAL A 36 10.59 16.05 9.39
CA VAL A 36 11.35 14.84 9.73
C VAL A 36 10.50 13.59 9.57
N LEU A 37 9.24 13.60 10.03
CA LEU A 37 8.31 12.47 9.87
C LEU A 37 8.00 12.21 8.39
N ALA A 38 7.72 13.26 7.62
CA ALA A 38 7.49 13.15 6.19
C ALA A 38 8.71 12.59 5.45
N GLN A 39 9.91 13.02 5.82
CA GLN A 39 11.16 12.51 5.25
C GLN A 39 11.44 11.06 5.67
N GLY A 40 11.21 10.71 6.94
CA GLY A 40 11.36 9.34 7.44
C GLY A 40 10.40 8.36 6.78
N LEU A 41 9.14 8.74 6.62
CA LEU A 41 8.13 7.96 5.91
C LEU A 41 8.48 7.77 4.44
N ARG A 42 9.01 8.79 3.75
CA ARG A 42 9.50 8.64 2.37
C ARG A 42 10.69 7.68 2.23
N ARG A 43 11.44 7.43 3.31
CA ARG A 43 12.60 6.52 3.32
C ARG A 43 12.26 5.11 3.78
N LEU A 44 11.15 4.92 4.48
CA LEU A 44 10.57 3.61 4.68
C LEU A 44 10.02 3.18 3.33
N ASP A 45 10.41 1.97 2.90
CA ASP A 45 10.05 1.33 1.62
C ASP A 45 8.55 1.01 1.60
N LEU A 46 7.75 2.07 1.70
CA LEU A 46 6.30 2.05 1.61
C LEU A 46 6.02 1.73 0.15
N ALA A 47 5.81 0.44 -0.14
CA ALA A 47 5.19 0.01 -1.38
C ALA A 47 4.06 1.01 -1.66
N THR A 48 4.26 1.83 -2.67
CA THR A 48 3.33 2.90 -2.95
C THR A 48 1.99 2.22 -3.21
N SER A 49 0.88 2.82 -2.77
CA SER A 49 -0.43 2.21 -3.06
C SER A 49 -0.57 1.90 -4.55
N GLU A 50 0.12 2.66 -5.40
CA GLU A 50 0.25 2.42 -6.83
C GLU A 50 0.92 1.09 -7.18
N GLU A 51 2.10 0.77 -6.63
CA GLU A 51 2.77 -0.52 -6.88
C GLU A 51 1.94 -1.72 -6.40
N PHE A 52 1.25 -1.58 -5.26
CA PHE A 52 0.35 -2.62 -4.77
C PHE A 52 -0.85 -2.83 -5.70
N GLU A 53 -1.45 -1.74 -6.20
CA GLU A 53 -2.57 -1.83 -7.15
C GLU A 53 -2.13 -2.41 -8.51
N VAL A 54 -0.91 -2.13 -8.97
CA VAL A 54 -0.34 -2.78 -10.17
C VAL A 54 -0.21 -4.29 -9.94
N GLN A 55 0.38 -4.71 -8.83
CA GLN A 55 0.53 -6.14 -8.51
C GLN A 55 -0.82 -6.84 -8.36
N ARG A 56 -1.79 -6.19 -7.72
CA ARG A 56 -3.17 -6.68 -7.61
C ARG A 56 -3.79 -6.87 -9.00
N THR A 57 -3.62 -5.90 -9.89
CA THR A 57 -4.14 -5.98 -11.27
C THR A 57 -3.51 -7.15 -12.03
N VAL A 58 -2.19 -7.35 -11.89
CA VAL A 58 -1.50 -8.49 -12.47
C VAL A 58 -2.07 -9.80 -11.92
N LEU A 59 -2.27 -9.89 -10.61
CA LEU A 59 -2.83 -11.09 -9.98
C LEU A 59 -4.24 -11.43 -10.49
N VAL A 60 -5.12 -10.44 -10.58
CA VAL A 60 -6.48 -10.62 -11.12
C VAL A 60 -6.45 -11.11 -12.56
N ARG A 61 -5.57 -10.56 -13.40
CA ARG A 61 -5.42 -11.00 -14.79
C ARG A 61 -4.89 -12.43 -14.89
N THR A 62 -3.97 -12.81 -14.02
CA THR A 62 -3.43 -14.17 -13.98
C THR A 62 -4.49 -15.17 -13.54
N ALA A 63 -5.31 -14.85 -12.53
CA ALA A 63 -6.42 -15.68 -12.10
C ALA A 63 -7.42 -15.93 -13.25
N ALA A 64 -7.83 -14.86 -13.95
CA ALA A 64 -8.74 -15.00 -15.09
C ALA A 64 -8.16 -15.87 -16.23
N ARG A 65 -6.85 -15.76 -16.50
CA ARG A 65 -6.16 -16.61 -17.48
C ARG A 65 -6.07 -18.06 -17.03
N LEU A 66 -5.89 -18.30 -15.73
CA LEU A 66 -5.87 -19.65 -15.16
C LEU A 66 -7.23 -20.33 -15.34
N ASP A 67 -8.32 -19.64 -14.99
CA ASP A 67 -9.68 -20.15 -15.16
C ASP A 67 -9.98 -20.51 -16.63
N GLU A 68 -9.53 -19.69 -17.58
CA GLU A 68 -9.69 -19.98 -19.02
C GLU A 68 -8.91 -21.23 -19.44
N LEU A 69 -7.68 -21.39 -18.96
CA LEU A 69 -6.86 -22.55 -19.26
C LEU A 69 -7.46 -23.82 -18.65
N GLU A 70 -7.95 -23.77 -17.41
CA GLU A 70 -8.63 -24.89 -16.77
C GLU A 70 -9.85 -25.35 -17.58
N GLN A 71 -10.67 -24.41 -18.06
CA GLN A 71 -11.82 -24.73 -18.91
C GLN A 71 -11.40 -25.38 -20.25
N ARG A 72 -10.35 -24.86 -20.88
CA ARG A 72 -9.82 -25.42 -22.13
C ARG A 72 -9.28 -26.83 -21.93
N VAL A 73 -8.56 -27.08 -20.84
CA VAL A 73 -8.05 -28.42 -20.49
C VAL A 73 -9.21 -29.38 -20.26
N ALA A 74 -10.20 -28.99 -19.45
CA ALA A 74 -11.38 -29.83 -19.21
C ALA A 74 -12.15 -30.18 -20.50
N ALA A 75 -12.29 -29.21 -21.42
CA ALA A 75 -12.92 -29.45 -22.72
C ALA A 75 -12.11 -30.43 -23.59
N LEU A 76 -10.78 -30.32 -23.60
CA LEU A 76 -9.91 -31.23 -24.32
C LEU A 76 -9.94 -32.64 -23.73
N GLU A 77 -9.91 -32.76 -22.40
CA GLU A 77 -10.02 -34.04 -21.69
C GLU A 77 -11.36 -34.73 -22.00
N ALA A 78 -12.47 -33.99 -21.98
CA ALA A 78 -13.79 -34.51 -22.35
C ALA A 78 -13.85 -34.96 -23.82
N ALA A 79 -13.28 -34.20 -24.75
CA ALA A 79 -13.22 -34.56 -26.17
C ALA A 79 -12.38 -35.82 -26.43
N LEU A 80 -11.27 -35.99 -25.69
CA LEU A 80 -10.44 -37.18 -25.77
C LEU A 80 -11.16 -38.41 -25.21
N ALA A 81 -11.85 -38.27 -24.06
CA ALA A 81 -12.67 -39.35 -23.50
C ALA A 81 -13.79 -39.78 -24.46
N ALA A 82 -14.46 -38.82 -25.11
CA ALA A 82 -15.50 -39.10 -26.09
C ALA A 82 -15.00 -39.78 -27.38
N ARG A 83 -13.72 -39.62 -27.73
CA ARG A 83 -13.08 -40.30 -28.88
C ARG A 83 -12.56 -41.71 -28.57
N GLY A 84 -12.40 -42.04 -27.29
CA GLY A 84 -11.93 -43.35 -26.84
C GLY A 84 -13.04 -44.39 -26.63
N HIS A 85 -14.30 -43.99 -26.74
CA HIS A 85 -15.49 -44.85 -26.76
C HIS A 85 -16.00 -45.03 -28.19
#